data_AF-A0A2E0GI28-F1
#
_entry.id   AF-A0A2E0GI28-F1
#
_cell.length_a   1.000
_cell.length_b   1.000
_cell.length_c   1.000
_cell.angle_alpha   90.00
_cell.angle_beta   90.00
_cell.angle_gamma   90.00
#
_symmetry.space_group_name_H-M   'P 1'
#
loop_
_entity.id
_entity.type
_entity.pdbx_description
1 polymer ?
#
loop_
_entity_poly.entity_id
_entity_poly.type
_entity_poly.pdbx_seq_one_letter_code
_entity_poly.pdbx_strand_id
1 'polypeptide(L)'
;MPKTKVKKIESTKLPSLEKLSLKDIEAGKKLFSKKLYFKLGIKNQKDLPQNDLPEVAFAGRSNVGKSSLINNLTFQKNIARVSKKPGSTQQINFFEIPEMLRIIDLPGYGYAKVSKSEKKEWNTLIEQYFLINSSLNRVFLLIDSRRGIKDSDINFMKNLEKFAIVFEVIVTKIDKLDYKKARKLVLEIEKINSTFTTAFPRVILTSSINGLGLDKLRAEIFTLLI
;
A
#
# COMPACT_ATOMS: atom_id res chain seq x y z
N MET A 1 22.85 29.18 -0.08
CA MET A 1 21.63 28.88 -0.87
C MET A 1 20.42 28.84 0.05
N PRO A 2 19.39 29.68 -0.15
CA PRO A 2 18.21 29.67 0.69
C PRO A 2 17.37 28.41 0.40
N LYS A 3 16.99 27.70 1.46
CA LYS A 3 16.08 26.54 1.39
C LYS A 3 14.71 27.04 0.93
N THR A 4 14.34 26.77 -0.31
CA THR A 4 13.02 27.06 -0.86
C THR A 4 11.97 26.36 0.02
N LYS A 5 11.19 27.13 0.79
CA LYS A 5 10.05 26.62 1.57
C LYS A 5 9.05 26.03 0.57
N VAL A 6 9.02 24.70 0.45
CA VAL A 6 7.99 23.98 -0.30
C VAL A 6 6.65 24.34 0.35
N LYS A 7 5.75 25.02 -0.39
CA LYS A 7 4.39 25.31 0.08
C LYS A 7 3.73 23.99 0.47
N LYS A 8 3.27 23.91 1.72
CA LYS A 8 2.62 22.73 2.31
C LYS A 8 1.42 22.36 1.44
N ILE A 9 1.38 21.14 0.91
CA ILE A 9 0.24 20.67 0.11
C ILE A 9 -0.98 20.59 1.03
N GLU A 10 -1.93 21.50 0.85
CA GLU A 10 -3.28 21.35 1.41
C GLU A 10 -3.97 20.22 0.64
N SER A 11 -4.17 19.07 1.30
CA SER A 11 -4.74 17.88 0.66
C SER A 11 -6.14 18.13 0.07
N THR A 12 -6.85 19.17 0.50
CA THR A 12 -8.21 19.54 0.09
C THR A 12 -8.34 20.07 -1.34
N LYS A 13 -7.24 20.37 -2.05
CA LYS A 13 -7.26 20.88 -3.44
C LYS A 13 -6.90 19.84 -4.50
N LEU A 14 -6.70 18.57 -4.11
CA LEU A 14 -6.36 17.49 -5.03
C LEU A 14 -7.60 16.62 -5.30
N PRO A 15 -7.85 16.25 -6.57
CA PRO A 15 -9.15 15.75 -7.06
C PRO A 15 -9.59 14.39 -6.53
N SER A 16 -8.74 13.66 -5.80
CA SER A 16 -8.92 12.25 -5.48
C SER A 16 -9.52 11.96 -4.10
N LEU A 17 -10.39 12.82 -3.59
CA LEU A 17 -10.93 12.68 -2.23
C LEU A 17 -12.44 12.57 -2.23
N GLU A 18 -12.94 11.33 -2.14
CA GLU A 18 -14.28 11.11 -1.61
C GLU A 18 -14.40 11.76 -0.23
N LYS A 19 -15.58 12.35 0.03
CA LYS A 19 -15.93 12.81 1.37
C LYS A 19 -16.21 11.58 2.24
N LEU A 20 -15.17 10.97 2.78
CA LEU A 20 -15.31 10.04 3.91
C LEU A 20 -16.02 10.78 5.05
N SER A 21 -17.00 10.13 5.68
CA SER A 21 -17.72 10.77 6.78
C SER A 21 -16.79 10.94 7.98
N LEU A 22 -17.06 11.93 8.83
CA LEU A 22 -16.31 12.07 10.10
C LEU A 22 -16.39 10.80 10.95
N LYS A 23 -17.52 10.08 10.85
CA LYS A 23 -17.75 8.79 11.51
C LYS A 23 -16.78 7.72 11.01
N ASP A 24 -16.55 7.63 9.69
CA ASP A 24 -15.61 6.65 9.12
C ASP A 24 -14.16 6.96 9.51
N ILE A 25 -13.80 8.26 9.54
CA ILE A 25 -12.49 8.71 10.00
C ILE A 25 -12.24 8.32 11.46
N GLU A 26 -13.24 8.54 12.33
CA GLU A 26 -13.15 8.17 13.73
C GLU A 26 -13.10 6.65 13.92
N ALA A 27 -13.94 5.90 13.20
CA ALA A 27 -13.98 4.45 13.26
C ALA A 27 -12.67 3.81 12.75
N GLY A 28 -12.12 4.30 11.64
CA GLY A 28 -10.81 3.89 11.14
C GLY A 28 -9.70 4.20 12.14
N LYS A 29 -9.71 5.39 12.77
CA LYS A 29 -8.76 5.70 13.85
C LYS A 29 -8.90 4.72 15.03
N LYS A 30 -10.13 4.39 15.44
CA LYS A 30 -10.41 3.45 16.53
C LYS A 30 -9.91 2.04 16.20
N LEU A 31 -10.19 1.53 15.01
CA LEU A 31 -9.70 0.23 14.53
C LEU A 31 -8.18 0.13 14.67
N PHE A 32 -7.46 1.09 14.10
CA PHE A 32 -5.99 1.06 14.03
C PHE A 32 -5.29 1.52 15.32
N SER A 33 -6.02 2.05 16.30
CA SER A 33 -5.51 2.24 17.66
C SER A 33 -5.32 0.94 18.43
N LYS A 34 -5.97 -0.15 17.98
CA LYS A 34 -5.77 -1.49 18.52
C LYS A 34 -4.38 -2.01 18.17
N LYS A 35 -3.86 -2.89 19.04
CA LYS A 35 -2.54 -3.48 18.85
C LYS A 35 -2.53 -4.41 17.64
N LEU A 36 -1.47 -4.29 16.84
CA LEU A 36 -1.23 -5.11 15.65
C LEU A 36 -0.14 -6.12 16.01
N TYR A 37 -0.39 -7.39 15.74
CA TYR A 37 0.56 -8.46 16.02
C TYR A 37 1.18 -8.95 14.72
N PHE A 38 2.48 -9.25 14.74
CA PHE A 38 3.08 -10.06 13.68
C PHE A 38 2.63 -11.50 13.88
N LYS A 39 1.95 -12.08 12.89
CA LYS A 39 1.42 -13.44 12.95
C LYS A 39 2.44 -14.42 12.40
N LEU A 40 2.79 -14.27 11.12
CA LEU A 40 3.76 -15.13 10.44
C LEU A 40 4.35 -14.46 9.19
N GLY A 41 5.45 -15.01 8.70
CA GLY A 41 6.05 -14.64 7.42
C GLY A 41 6.32 -15.88 6.59
N ILE A 42 5.69 -16.00 5.43
CA ILE A 42 5.74 -17.22 4.60
C ILE A 42 6.68 -17.05 3.41
N LYS A 43 7.31 -18.17 3.01
CA LYS A 43 8.08 -18.29 1.75
C LYS A 43 7.46 -19.28 0.77
N ASN A 44 6.45 -20.03 1.22
CA ASN A 44 5.78 -21.08 0.46
C ASN A 44 4.28 -21.03 0.74
N GLN A 45 3.47 -21.61 -0.15
CA GLN A 45 2.01 -21.58 -0.08
C GLN A 45 1.42 -22.40 1.08
N LYS A 46 2.11 -23.46 1.53
CA LYS A 46 1.57 -24.41 2.52
C LYS A 46 1.34 -23.77 3.88
N ASP A 47 2.05 -22.67 4.15
CA ASP A 47 1.98 -21.93 5.39
C ASP A 47 0.92 -20.81 5.36
N LEU A 48 0.08 -20.70 4.32
CA LEU A 48 -0.96 -19.68 4.26
C LEU A 48 -1.97 -19.85 5.41
N PRO A 49 -2.27 -18.77 6.16
CA PRO A 49 -3.28 -18.83 7.21
C PRO A 49 -4.66 -19.10 6.60
N GLN A 50 -5.59 -19.55 7.43
CA GLN A 50 -6.98 -19.70 7.01
C GLN A 50 -7.58 -18.34 6.61
N ASN A 51 -8.56 -18.37 5.70
CA ASN A 51 -9.28 -17.20 5.20
C ASN A 51 -10.40 -16.80 6.20
N ASP A 52 -10.03 -16.55 7.46
CA ASP A 52 -10.95 -16.30 8.60
C ASP A 52 -11.13 -14.81 8.93
N LEU A 53 -10.30 -13.93 8.39
CA LEU A 53 -10.36 -12.49 8.60
C LEU A 53 -10.36 -11.74 7.26
N PRO A 54 -11.05 -10.59 7.16
CA PRO A 54 -10.89 -9.71 6.01
C PRO A 54 -9.43 -9.23 5.90
N GLU A 55 -8.91 -9.20 4.68
CA GLU A 55 -7.52 -8.85 4.42
C GLU A 55 -7.36 -7.63 3.53
N VAL A 56 -6.33 -6.84 3.82
CA VAL A 56 -5.82 -5.81 2.91
C VAL A 56 -4.32 -6.02 2.72
N ALA A 57 -3.86 -5.92 1.47
CA ALA A 57 -2.46 -6.12 1.14
C ALA A 57 -1.78 -4.82 0.71
N PHE A 58 -0.53 -4.63 1.11
CA PHE A 58 0.31 -3.53 0.66
C PHE A 58 1.39 -4.05 -0.28
N ALA A 59 1.42 -3.50 -1.49
CA ALA A 59 2.41 -3.81 -2.51
C ALA A 59 3.18 -2.54 -2.91
N GLY A 60 4.34 -2.71 -3.52
CA GLY A 60 5.07 -1.59 -4.11
C GLY A 60 6.55 -1.91 -4.28
N ARG A 61 7.27 -1.01 -4.94
CA ARG A 61 8.71 -1.19 -5.17
C ARG A 61 9.51 -1.20 -3.86
N SER A 62 10.67 -1.84 -3.89
CA SER A 62 11.64 -1.74 -2.79
C SER A 62 11.91 -0.27 -2.42
N ASN A 63 11.92 0.03 -1.11
CA ASN A 63 12.10 1.38 -0.54
C ASN A 63 11.02 2.42 -0.90
N VAL A 64 9.86 2.01 -1.41
CA VAL A 64 8.75 2.93 -1.70
C VAL A 64 8.22 3.63 -0.45
N GLY A 65 8.27 2.96 0.72
CA GLY A 65 7.77 3.50 1.98
C GLY A 65 6.76 2.58 2.70
N LYS A 66 6.54 1.36 2.18
CA LYS A 66 5.58 0.38 2.70
C LYS A 66 5.67 0.11 4.21
N SER A 67 6.82 -0.31 4.73
CA SER A 67 6.98 -0.57 6.17
C SER A 67 6.76 0.69 7.02
N SER A 68 7.21 1.86 6.52
CA SER A 68 6.97 3.13 7.20
C SER A 68 5.48 3.50 7.22
N LEU A 69 4.75 3.22 6.14
CA LEU A 69 3.32 3.43 6.06
C LEU A 69 2.59 2.52 7.05
N ILE A 70 2.88 1.21 7.08
CA ILE A 70 2.25 0.25 8.00
C ILE A 70 2.46 0.65 9.46
N ASN A 71 3.69 1.02 9.84
CA ASN A 71 3.99 1.49 11.20
C ASN A 71 3.19 2.75 11.59
N ASN A 72 3.05 3.70 10.66
CA ASN A 72 2.31 4.94 10.91
C ASN A 72 0.78 4.74 10.88
N LEU A 73 0.31 3.79 10.08
CA LEU A 73 -1.10 3.44 9.99
C LEU A 73 -1.60 2.89 11.33
N THR A 74 -0.77 2.09 12.01
CA THR A 74 -1.09 1.31 13.21
C THR A 74 -0.59 1.94 14.52
N PHE A 75 -0.08 3.17 14.46
CA PHE A 75 0.52 3.90 15.59
C PHE A 75 1.64 3.15 16.32
N GLN A 76 2.27 2.17 15.66
CA GLN A 76 3.26 1.28 16.27
C GLN A 76 4.62 1.46 15.63
N LYS A 77 5.65 1.57 16.47
CA LYS A 77 7.03 1.64 16.01
C LYS A 77 7.54 0.23 15.75
N ASN A 78 8.18 0.03 14.60
CA ASN A 78 8.94 -1.18 14.25
C ASN A 78 8.13 -2.49 14.17
N ILE A 79 6.79 -2.44 14.03
CA ILE A 79 6.01 -3.66 13.78
C ILE A 79 6.36 -4.25 12.41
N ALA A 80 6.42 -3.41 11.38
CA ALA A 80 7.03 -3.72 10.10
C ALA A 80 8.49 -3.26 10.10
N ARG A 81 9.42 -4.17 9.81
CA ARG A 81 10.86 -3.86 9.74
C ARG A 81 11.13 -2.82 8.65
N VAL A 82 11.64 -1.66 9.03
CA VAL A 82 12.07 -0.60 8.10
C VAL A 82 13.56 -0.80 7.80
N SER A 83 13.87 -1.53 6.74
CA SER A 83 15.25 -1.68 6.27
C SER A 83 15.54 -0.74 5.10
N LYS A 84 16.70 -0.09 5.12
CA LYS A 84 17.24 0.65 3.96
C LYS A 84 17.89 -0.28 2.94
N LYS A 85 18.25 -1.52 3.33
CA LYS A 85 18.81 -2.54 2.43
C LYS A 85 17.66 -3.15 1.61
N PRO A 86 17.63 -2.93 0.29
CA PRO A 86 16.61 -3.52 -0.57
C PRO A 86 16.71 -5.06 -0.57
N GLY A 87 15.59 -5.76 -0.74
CA GLY A 87 15.55 -7.24 -0.77
C GLY A 87 15.53 -7.94 0.60
N SER A 88 15.39 -7.19 1.70
CA SER A 88 15.38 -7.75 3.07
C SER A 88 14.11 -8.52 3.44
N THR A 89 13.05 -8.42 2.63
CA THR A 89 11.78 -9.12 2.83
C THR A 89 11.51 -9.93 1.57
N GLN A 90 11.86 -11.22 1.59
CA GLN A 90 11.50 -12.20 0.55
C GLN A 90 10.25 -13.01 0.95
N GLN A 91 9.54 -12.56 1.99
CA GLN A 91 8.40 -13.23 2.61
C GLN A 91 7.15 -12.37 2.48
N ILE A 92 6.01 -13.01 2.29
CA ILE A 92 4.72 -12.34 2.56
C ILE A 92 4.56 -12.33 4.08
N ASN A 93 4.48 -11.13 4.68
CA ASN A 93 4.28 -11.01 6.12
C ASN A 93 2.81 -10.73 6.43
N PHE A 94 2.29 -11.44 7.43
CA PHE A 94 0.93 -11.34 7.90
C PHE A 94 0.95 -10.65 9.26
N PHE A 95 0.21 -9.56 9.37
CA PHE A 95 -0.03 -8.84 10.60
C PHE A 95 -1.52 -8.85 10.92
N GLU A 96 -1.89 -8.96 12.18
CA GLU A 96 -3.30 -9.12 12.58
C GLU A 96 -3.69 -8.13 13.66
N ILE A 97 -4.83 -7.47 13.47
CA ILE A 97 -5.66 -6.97 14.56
C ILE A 97 -6.60 -8.13 14.90
N PRO A 98 -6.51 -8.73 16.10
CA PRO A 98 -7.25 -9.94 16.43
C PRO A 98 -8.74 -9.81 16.13
N GLU A 99 -9.30 -10.83 15.47
CA GLU A 99 -10.73 -10.94 15.15
C GLU A 99 -11.29 -9.82 14.24
N MET A 100 -10.44 -8.97 13.66
CA MET A 100 -10.90 -7.78 12.94
C MET A 100 -10.31 -7.60 11.54
N LEU A 101 -9.00 -7.69 11.40
CA LEU A 101 -8.33 -7.35 10.15
C LEU A 101 -6.97 -8.02 10.05
N ARG A 102 -6.67 -8.55 8.87
CA ARG A 102 -5.32 -8.95 8.50
C ARG A 102 -4.69 -7.96 7.51
N ILE A 103 -3.48 -7.50 7.84
CA ILE A 103 -2.67 -6.63 7.00
C ILE A 103 -1.52 -7.44 6.41
N ILE A 104 -1.47 -7.49 5.09
CA ILE A 104 -0.51 -8.28 4.35
C ILE A 104 0.57 -7.36 3.78
N ASP A 105 1.82 -7.62 4.14
CA ASP A 105 2.97 -6.91 3.62
C ASP A 105 3.61 -7.75 2.51
N LEU A 106 3.26 -7.44 1.26
CA LEU A 106 3.83 -8.14 0.10
C LEU A 106 5.29 -7.72 -0.10
N PRO A 107 6.17 -8.62 -0.59
CA PRO A 107 7.55 -8.26 -0.86
C PRO A 107 7.68 -7.14 -1.89
N GLY A 108 8.74 -6.35 -1.76
CA GLY A 108 8.95 -5.21 -2.64
C GLY A 108 9.46 -5.63 -4.02
N TYR A 109 8.77 -5.22 -5.09
CA TYR A 109 9.12 -5.60 -6.46
C TYR A 109 10.09 -4.64 -7.15
N GLY A 110 10.51 -5.00 -8.37
CA GLY A 110 11.35 -4.15 -9.23
C GLY A 110 12.80 -4.00 -8.76
N TYR A 111 13.30 -4.91 -7.91
CA TYR A 111 14.70 -4.89 -7.48
C TYR A 111 15.62 -5.63 -8.46
N ALA A 112 16.67 -4.95 -8.92
CA ALA A 112 17.58 -5.45 -9.94
C ALA A 112 18.51 -6.57 -9.45
N LYS A 113 18.85 -6.62 -8.15
CA LYS A 113 19.84 -7.57 -7.61
C LYS A 113 19.28 -8.91 -7.11
N VAL A 114 18.03 -9.23 -7.40
CA VAL A 114 17.46 -10.56 -7.11
C VAL A 114 17.74 -11.47 -8.30
N SER A 115 18.16 -12.71 -8.03
CA SER A 115 18.40 -13.71 -9.09
C SER A 115 17.13 -13.99 -9.89
N LYS A 116 17.27 -14.56 -11.09
CA LYS A 116 16.11 -14.94 -11.91
C LYS A 116 15.23 -16.00 -11.21
N SER A 117 15.84 -16.95 -10.49
CA SER A 117 15.11 -17.99 -9.76
C SER A 117 14.32 -17.40 -8.59
N GLU A 118 14.95 -16.58 -7.75
CA GLU A 118 14.27 -15.93 -6.62
C GLU A 118 13.11 -15.03 -7.09
N LYS A 119 13.26 -14.30 -8.20
CA LYS A 119 12.16 -13.52 -8.80
C LYS A 119 11.00 -14.42 -9.22
N LYS A 120 11.31 -15.58 -9.79
CA LYS A 120 10.29 -16.55 -10.24
C LYS A 120 9.54 -17.13 -9.05
N GLU A 121 10.26 -17.64 -8.05
CA GLU A 121 9.67 -18.18 -6.82
C GLU A 121 8.78 -17.15 -6.12
N TRP A 122 9.27 -15.92 -6.03
CA TRP A 122 8.52 -14.83 -5.45
C TRP A 122 7.24 -14.48 -6.24
N ASN A 123 7.32 -14.40 -7.57
CA ASN A 123 6.14 -14.21 -8.40
C ASN A 123 5.14 -15.35 -8.21
N THR A 124 5.61 -16.60 -8.24
CA THR A 124 4.76 -17.78 -8.02
C THR A 124 4.05 -17.74 -6.67
N LEU A 125 4.74 -17.34 -5.59
CA LEU A 125 4.14 -17.21 -4.27
C LEU A 125 3.03 -16.14 -4.24
N ILE A 126 3.24 -14.99 -4.89
CA ILE A 126 2.22 -13.94 -4.98
C ILE A 126 1.02 -14.41 -5.80
N GLU A 127 1.26 -15.05 -6.94
CA GLU A 127 0.19 -15.59 -7.77
C GLU A 127 -0.65 -16.62 -6.99
N GLN A 128 0.00 -17.52 -6.27
CA GLN A 128 -0.67 -18.50 -5.40
C GLN A 128 -1.49 -17.81 -4.30
N TYR A 129 -0.93 -16.78 -3.65
CA TYR A 129 -1.65 -16.00 -2.66
C TYR A 129 -2.90 -15.33 -3.25
N PHE A 130 -2.82 -14.72 -4.44
CA PHE A 130 -3.98 -14.11 -5.10
C PHE A 130 -5.03 -15.12 -5.56
N LEU A 131 -4.61 -16.32 -5.99
CA LEU A 131 -5.53 -17.34 -6.50
C LEU A 131 -6.40 -17.98 -5.42
N ILE A 132 -5.89 -18.14 -4.20
CA ILE A 132 -6.58 -18.94 -3.16
C ILE A 132 -7.17 -18.10 -2.03
N ASN A 133 -6.80 -16.82 -1.94
CA ASN A 133 -7.22 -15.97 -0.84
C ASN A 133 -8.51 -15.22 -1.17
N SER A 134 -9.63 -15.84 -0.80
CA SER A 134 -10.96 -15.25 -0.93
C SER A 134 -11.22 -14.09 0.03
N SER A 135 -10.37 -13.89 1.06
CA SER A 135 -10.56 -12.84 2.06
C SER A 135 -9.87 -11.52 1.70
N LEU A 136 -9.11 -11.47 0.60
CA LEU A 136 -8.43 -10.27 0.14
C LEU A 136 -9.42 -9.27 -0.46
N ASN A 137 -9.74 -8.21 0.30
CA ASN A 137 -10.65 -7.16 -0.16
C ASN A 137 -9.98 -6.17 -1.10
N ARG A 138 -8.72 -5.80 -0.83
CA ARG A 138 -8.02 -4.78 -1.63
C ARG A 138 -6.51 -4.87 -1.53
N VAL A 139 -5.85 -4.61 -2.67
CA VAL A 139 -4.41 -4.32 -2.71
C VAL A 139 -4.19 -2.81 -2.76
N PHE A 140 -3.45 -2.27 -1.81
CA PHE A 140 -2.93 -0.91 -1.83
C PHE A 140 -1.56 -0.87 -2.49
N LEU A 141 -1.50 -0.33 -3.71
CA LEU A 141 -0.29 -0.26 -4.52
C LEU A 141 0.46 1.06 -4.27
N LEU A 142 1.64 0.98 -3.66
CA LEU A 142 2.42 2.16 -3.30
C LEU A 142 3.30 2.63 -4.46
N ILE A 143 3.26 3.94 -4.71
CA ILE A 143 4.13 4.67 -5.64
C ILE A 143 4.90 5.76 -4.89
N ASP A 144 6.23 5.86 -5.08
CA ASP A 144 7.05 6.91 -4.48
C ASP A 144 6.90 8.20 -5.30
N SER A 145 6.34 9.24 -4.69
CA SER A 145 6.07 10.53 -5.35
C SER A 145 7.28 11.11 -6.10
N ARG A 146 8.50 10.87 -5.60
CA ARG A 146 9.74 11.41 -6.19
C ARG A 146 10.16 10.68 -7.46
N ARG A 147 9.70 9.45 -7.63
CA ARG A 147 10.10 8.56 -8.74
C ARG A 147 9.02 8.46 -9.80
N GLY A 148 7.77 8.71 -9.40
CA GLY A 148 6.59 8.48 -10.23
C GLY A 148 6.35 6.99 -10.49
N ILE A 149 5.31 6.71 -11.27
CA ILE A 149 4.99 5.38 -11.75
C ILE A 149 6.06 4.88 -12.74
N LYS A 150 6.33 3.57 -12.74
CA LYS A 150 7.27 2.91 -13.66
C LYS A 150 6.65 1.67 -14.28
N ASP A 151 7.31 1.13 -15.30
CA ASP A 151 6.89 -0.10 -15.98
C ASP A 151 6.75 -1.29 -15.02
N SER A 152 7.58 -1.37 -13.98
CA SER A 152 7.45 -2.40 -12.94
C SER A 152 6.14 -2.29 -12.17
N ASP A 153 5.65 -1.06 -11.94
CA ASP A 153 4.38 -0.82 -11.27
C ASP A 153 3.22 -1.18 -12.20
N ILE A 154 3.29 -0.76 -13.48
CA ILE A 154 2.28 -1.09 -14.50
C ILE A 154 2.21 -2.60 -14.73
N ASN A 155 3.34 -3.31 -14.75
CA ASN A 155 3.36 -4.77 -14.85
C ASN A 155 2.71 -5.43 -13.63
N PHE A 156 2.90 -4.87 -12.43
CA PHE A 156 2.21 -5.35 -11.24
C PHE A 156 0.70 -5.09 -11.32
N MET A 157 0.26 -3.92 -11.80
CA MET A 157 -1.16 -3.62 -12.04
C MET A 157 -1.79 -4.60 -13.02
N LYS A 158 -1.09 -4.94 -14.12
CA LYS A 158 -1.55 -5.97 -15.08
C LYS A 158 -1.71 -7.34 -14.44
N ASN A 159 -0.83 -7.71 -13.51
CA ASN A 159 -0.98 -8.95 -12.76
C ASN A 159 -2.21 -8.90 -11.85
N LEU A 160 -2.46 -7.79 -11.15
CA LEU A 160 -3.67 -7.63 -10.32
C LEU A 160 -4.94 -7.76 -11.17
N GLU A 161 -4.99 -7.09 -12.33
CA GLU A 161 -6.11 -7.19 -13.28
C GLU A 161 -6.32 -8.64 -13.76
N LYS A 162 -5.25 -9.35 -14.11
CA LYS A 162 -5.29 -10.76 -14.54
C LYS A 162 -5.95 -11.67 -13.49
N PHE A 163 -5.71 -11.41 -12.21
CA PHE A 163 -6.30 -12.16 -11.10
C PHE A 163 -7.61 -11.55 -10.58
N ALA A 164 -8.19 -10.58 -11.29
CA ALA A 164 -9.39 -9.85 -10.87
C ALA A 164 -9.27 -9.20 -9.47
N ILE A 165 -8.04 -8.85 -9.07
CA ILE A 165 -7.78 -8.26 -7.75
C ILE A 165 -7.99 -6.75 -7.82
N VAL A 166 -8.94 -6.28 -7.02
CA VAL A 166 -9.24 -4.87 -6.86
C VAL A 166 -8.11 -4.16 -6.13
N PHE A 167 -7.67 -3.02 -6.65
CA PHE A 167 -6.54 -2.29 -6.09
C PHE A 167 -6.71 -0.77 -6.11
N GLU A 168 -6.05 -0.10 -5.18
CA GLU A 168 -6.03 1.36 -5.07
C GLU A 168 -4.60 1.88 -4.92
N VAL A 169 -4.27 2.92 -5.66
CA VAL A 169 -2.92 3.46 -5.67
C VAL A 169 -2.72 4.45 -4.52
N ILE A 170 -1.63 4.26 -3.77
CA ILE A 170 -1.17 5.18 -2.72
C ILE A 170 0.10 5.89 -3.20
N VAL A 171 0.05 7.20 -3.38
CA VAL A 171 1.23 8.02 -3.63
C VAL A 171 1.85 8.42 -2.30
N THR A 172 2.99 7.80 -1.99
CA THR A 172 3.73 7.98 -0.75
C THR A 172 4.74 9.13 -0.83
N LYS A 173 5.20 9.60 0.34
CA LYS A 173 6.23 10.65 0.49
C LYS A 173 5.82 11.95 -0.20
N ILE A 174 4.53 12.29 -0.17
CA ILE A 174 4.02 13.48 -0.86
C ILE A 174 4.63 14.78 -0.32
N ASP A 175 5.17 14.77 0.91
CA ASP A 175 5.96 15.87 1.51
C ASP A 175 7.21 16.25 0.71
N LYS A 176 7.61 15.44 -0.27
CA LYS A 176 8.78 15.66 -1.14
C LYS A 176 8.43 16.33 -2.47
N LEU A 177 7.15 16.53 -2.77
CA LEU A 177 6.71 17.22 -3.99
C LEU A 177 6.09 18.58 -3.65
N ASP A 178 6.19 19.49 -4.60
CA ASP A 178 5.34 20.68 -4.64
C ASP A 178 3.97 20.34 -5.25
N TYR A 179 3.00 21.24 -5.09
CA TYR A 179 1.62 21.04 -5.57
C TYR A 179 1.54 20.78 -7.07
N LYS A 180 2.32 21.48 -7.90
CA LYS A 180 2.27 21.35 -9.36
C LYS A 180 2.74 19.96 -9.80
N LYS A 181 3.84 19.47 -9.23
CA LYS A 181 4.36 18.12 -9.50
C LYS A 181 3.43 17.04 -8.96
N ALA A 182 2.90 17.21 -7.75
CA ALA A 182 1.94 16.29 -7.16
C ALA A 182 0.69 16.16 -8.04
N ARG A 183 0.09 17.28 -8.47
CA ARG A 183 -1.08 17.29 -9.35
C ARG A 183 -0.80 16.59 -10.68
N LYS A 184 0.35 16.87 -11.30
CA LYS A 184 0.75 16.20 -12.56
C LYS A 184 0.84 14.68 -12.39
N LEU A 185 1.49 14.22 -11.33
CA LEU A 185 1.64 12.79 -11.04
C LEU A 185 0.29 12.12 -10.75
N VAL A 186 -0.60 12.78 -10.02
CA VAL A 186 -1.96 12.27 -9.76
C VAL A 186 -2.70 12.05 -11.07
N LEU A 187 -2.77 13.08 -11.93
CA LEU A 187 -3.47 12.98 -13.22
C LEU A 187 -2.87 11.90 -14.14
N GLU A 188 -1.55 11.73 -14.10
CA GLU A 188 -0.86 10.66 -14.83
C GLU A 188 -1.30 9.28 -14.34
N ILE A 189 -1.32 9.06 -13.01
CA ILE A 189 -1.72 7.79 -12.42
C ILE A 189 -3.22 7.54 -12.64
N GLU A 190 -4.09 8.52 -12.42
CA GLU A 190 -5.54 8.38 -12.64
C GLU A 190 -5.86 8.04 -14.10
N LYS A 191 -5.14 8.66 -15.06
CA LYS A 191 -5.23 8.29 -16.48
C LYS A 191 -4.85 6.83 -16.70
N ILE A 192 -3.78 6.35 -16.08
CA ILE A 192 -3.37 4.94 -16.18
C ILE A 192 -4.40 4.04 -15.50
N ASN A 193 -4.90 4.37 -14.30
CA ASN A 193 -5.92 3.59 -13.60
C ASN A 193 -7.18 3.42 -14.46
N SER A 194 -7.56 4.44 -15.25
CA SER A 194 -8.73 4.34 -16.14
C SER A 194 -8.63 3.24 -17.22
N THR A 195 -7.44 2.66 -17.45
CA THR A 195 -7.25 1.55 -18.38
C THR A 195 -7.38 0.16 -17.72
N PHE A 196 -7.64 0.10 -16.42
CA PHE A 196 -7.76 -1.13 -15.64
C PHE A 196 -9.15 -1.19 -15.00
N THR A 197 -9.85 -2.31 -15.14
CA THR A 197 -11.20 -2.43 -14.55
C THR A 197 -11.14 -2.66 -13.05
N THR A 198 -10.04 -3.24 -12.55
CA THR A 198 -9.86 -3.51 -11.12
C THR A 198 -9.21 -2.35 -10.36
N ALA A 199 -8.82 -1.28 -11.04
CA ALA A 199 -8.21 -0.11 -10.42
C ALA A 199 -9.27 0.84 -9.87
N PHE A 200 -9.09 1.28 -8.62
CA PHE A 200 -9.79 2.45 -8.12
C PHE A 200 -9.39 3.68 -8.94
N PRO A 201 -10.35 4.48 -9.43
CA PRO A 201 -10.06 5.60 -10.31
C PRO A 201 -9.28 6.71 -9.59
N ARG A 202 -9.45 6.83 -8.27
CA ARG A 202 -8.77 7.80 -7.41
C ARG A 202 -7.43 7.26 -6.88
N VAL A 203 -6.63 8.18 -6.35
CA VAL A 203 -5.38 7.87 -5.63
C VAL A 203 -5.36 8.48 -4.24
N ILE A 204 -4.79 7.76 -3.27
CA ILE A 204 -4.60 8.27 -1.90
C ILE A 204 -3.21 8.89 -1.78
N LEU A 205 -3.12 10.11 -1.29
CA LEU A 205 -1.84 10.79 -1.05
C LEU A 205 -1.43 10.65 0.40
N THR A 206 -0.22 10.15 0.65
CA THR A 206 0.27 9.94 2.02
C THR A 206 1.66 10.50 2.26
N SER A 207 1.90 10.90 3.52
CA SER A 207 3.25 11.09 4.03
C SER A 207 3.36 10.57 5.45
N SER A 208 4.24 9.57 5.62
CA SER A 208 4.61 9.03 6.94
C SER A 208 5.45 10.01 7.79
N ILE A 209 5.89 11.15 7.24
CA ILE A 209 6.67 12.16 7.98
C ILE A 209 5.76 13.12 8.72
N ASN A 210 4.69 13.58 8.07
CA ASN A 210 3.79 14.59 8.63
C ASN A 210 2.36 14.08 8.88
N GLY A 211 2.11 12.79 8.64
CA GLY A 211 0.83 12.12 8.88
C GLY A 211 -0.26 12.40 7.84
N LEU A 212 0.04 13.16 6.77
CA LEU A 212 -0.94 13.51 5.75
C LEU A 212 -1.56 12.25 5.13
N GLY A 213 -2.89 12.21 5.07
CA GLY A 213 -3.69 11.17 4.40
C GLY A 213 -3.78 9.83 5.12
N LEU A 214 -3.13 9.67 6.29
CA LEU A 214 -3.21 8.44 7.06
C LEU A 214 -4.59 8.24 7.69
N ASP A 215 -5.23 9.32 8.12
CA ASP A 215 -6.61 9.33 8.60
C ASP A 215 -7.58 8.77 7.55
N LYS A 216 -7.45 9.24 6.31
CA LYS A 216 -8.25 8.79 5.17
C LYS A 216 -7.97 7.35 4.81
N LEU A 217 -6.71 6.93 4.79
CA LEU A 217 -6.35 5.55 4.53
C LEU A 217 -6.91 4.60 5.59
N ARG A 218 -6.91 4.99 6.87
CA ARG A 218 -7.53 4.20 7.94
C ARG A 218 -9.04 4.07 7.76
N ALA A 219 -9.70 5.17 7.39
CA ALA A 219 -11.13 5.18 7.12
C ALA A 219 -11.48 4.31 5.91
N GLU A 220 -10.74 4.44 4.81
CA GLU A 220 -10.90 3.62 3.61
C GLU A 220 -10.80 2.13 3.95
N ILE A 221 -9.76 1.73 4.68
CA ILE A 221 -9.61 0.32 5.08
C ILE A 221 -10.76 -0.12 5.98
N PHE A 222 -11.20 0.71 6.91
CA PHE A 222 -12.33 0.39 7.78
C PHE A 222 -13.62 0.17 6.98
N THR A 223 -13.89 0.98 5.94
CA THR A 223 -15.08 0.80 5.09
C THR A 223 -15.10 -0.50 4.29
N LEU A 224 -13.97 -1.20 4.17
CA LEU A 224 -13.90 -2.53 3.54
C LEU A 224 -14.26 -3.67 4.49
N LEU A 225 -14.44 -3.39 5.78
CA LEU A 225 -14.74 -4.38 6.81
C LEU A 225 -16.23 -4.43 7.19
N ILE A 226 -17.03 -3.53 6.59
CA ILE A 226 -18.47 -3.37 6.82
C ILE A 226 -19.20 -4.06 5.67
#